data_AF-A0A6A4KN76-F1
#
_entry.id   AF-A0A6A4KN76-F1
#
_cell.length_a   1.000
_cell.length_b   1.000
_cell.length_c   1.000
_cell.angle_alpha   90.00
_cell.angle_beta   90.00
_cell.angle_gamma   90.00
#
_symmetry.space_group_name_H-M   'P 1'
#
loop_
_entity.id
_entity.type
_entity.pdbx_description
1 polymer ?
#
loop_
_entity_poly.entity_id
_entity_poly.type
_entity_poly.pdbx_seq_one_letter_code
_entity_poly.pdbx_strand_id
1 'polypeptide(L)'
;MACHGAGGRRIEDDHFAVIDILRMIILHPDGATRLLKHVDKSDVLIEMINNVTSSPPLPVNLLTSIRAVTNLFKNSCYYPWLQKHRSEILDAFSSCCSSPNKNVQVSYANLILNYSVLLIESKDQEGQSQVLSAALEAGLYIAEAENLEVDSKYQASKPRWYLQISLNFLLGTVIIA
;
A
#
# COMPACT_ATOMS: atom_id res chain seq x y z
N MET A 1 42.47 -2.03 3.53
CA MET A 1 41.73 -3.31 3.56
C MET A 1 40.91 -3.33 4.84
N ALA A 2 39.67 -2.82 4.80
CA ALA A 2 38.79 -2.76 5.96
C ALA A 2 37.63 -3.73 5.72
N CYS A 3 37.57 -4.77 6.54
CA CYS A 3 36.58 -5.84 6.43
C CYS A 3 35.20 -5.31 6.80
N HIS A 4 34.22 -5.60 5.95
CA HIS A 4 32.81 -5.37 6.17
C HIS A 4 32.36 -5.93 7.52
N GLY A 5 31.72 -5.07 8.32
CA GLY A 5 30.92 -5.52 9.46
C GLY A 5 29.73 -6.31 8.93
N ALA A 6 29.70 -7.60 9.21
CA ALA A 6 28.52 -8.44 9.02
C ALA A 6 27.41 -7.91 9.94
N GLY A 7 26.48 -7.15 9.36
CA GLY A 7 25.27 -6.69 10.03
C GLY A 7 24.40 -7.89 10.40
N GLY A 8 24.53 -8.37 11.63
CA GLY A 8 23.57 -9.30 12.21
C GLY A 8 22.20 -8.63 12.25
N ARG A 9 21.25 -9.14 11.45
CA ARG A 9 19.85 -8.75 11.55
C ARG A 9 19.38 -9.09 12.97
N ARG A 10 19.01 -8.07 13.76
CA ARG A 10 18.37 -8.32 15.06
C ARG A 10 17.00 -8.93 14.79
N ILE A 11 16.71 -10.02 15.46
CA ILE A 11 15.41 -10.71 15.40
C ILE A 11 14.27 -9.77 15.86
N GLU A 12 14.60 -8.74 16.65
CA GLU A 12 13.68 -7.71 17.15
C GLU A 12 13.08 -6.81 16.05
N ASP A 13 13.70 -6.72 14.86
CA ASP A 13 13.21 -5.86 13.78
C ASP A 13 12.25 -6.60 12.81
N ASP A 14 12.10 -7.93 12.95
CA ASP A 14 11.38 -8.78 12.00
C ASP A 14 9.90 -8.98 12.39
N HIS A 15 9.08 -8.03 11.97
CA HIS A 15 7.62 -8.05 12.19
C HIS A 15 6.89 -8.92 11.16
N PHE A 16 7.56 -9.34 10.09
CA PHE A 16 6.98 -10.05 8.96
C PHE A 16 6.15 -11.26 9.40
N ALA A 17 6.68 -12.12 10.28
CA ALA A 17 6.00 -13.35 10.67
C ALA A 17 4.64 -13.09 11.34
N VAL A 18 4.59 -12.12 12.26
CA VAL A 18 3.36 -11.75 12.96
C VAL A 18 2.35 -11.14 11.98
N ILE A 19 2.83 -10.26 11.11
CA ILE A 19 1.99 -9.59 10.10
C ILE A 19 1.48 -10.60 9.06
N ASP A 20 2.27 -11.60 8.69
CA ASP A 20 1.90 -12.63 7.72
C ASP A 20 0.81 -13.56 8.27
N ILE A 21 0.82 -13.86 9.58
CA ILE A 21 -0.31 -14.53 10.25
C ILE A 21 -1.53 -13.61 10.28
N LEU A 22 -1.35 -12.35 10.68
CA LEU A 22 -2.45 -11.39 10.79
C LEU A 22 -3.21 -11.23 9.48
N ARG A 23 -2.52 -11.13 8.34
CA ARG A 23 -3.17 -11.02 7.03
C ARG A 23 -3.93 -12.28 6.62
N MET A 24 -3.60 -13.45 7.16
CA MET A 24 -4.42 -14.67 6.98
C MET A 24 -5.66 -14.61 7.87
N ILE A 25 -5.54 -14.11 9.10
CA ILE A 25 -6.68 -13.92 10.02
C ILE A 25 -7.71 -12.93 9.43
N ILE A 26 -7.24 -11.82 8.84
CA ILE A 26 -8.09 -10.82 8.19
C ILE A 26 -8.95 -11.43 7.07
N LEU A 27 -8.46 -12.46 6.38
CA LEU A 27 -9.20 -13.11 5.28
C LEU A 27 -10.26 -14.10 5.76
N HIS A 28 -10.15 -14.59 6.99
CA HIS A 28 -11.12 -15.54 7.53
C HIS A 28 -12.32 -14.78 8.12
N PRO A 29 -13.58 -15.09 7.76
CA PRO A 29 -14.77 -14.36 8.23
C PRO A 29 -14.86 -14.22 9.76
N ASP A 30 -14.60 -15.31 10.50
CA ASP A 30 -14.58 -15.28 11.96
C ASP A 30 -13.36 -14.51 12.51
N GLY A 31 -12.24 -14.57 11.80
CA GLY A 31 -11.00 -13.88 12.16
C GLY A 31 -11.19 -12.38 12.04
N ALA A 32 -11.74 -11.91 10.92
CA ALA A 32 -12.09 -10.52 10.67
C ALA A 32 -13.02 -9.96 11.77
N THR A 33 -14.12 -10.67 12.06
CA THR A 33 -15.10 -10.23 13.07
C THR A 33 -14.49 -10.13 14.47
N ARG A 34 -13.59 -11.05 14.84
CA ARG A 34 -12.90 -11.03 16.13
C ARG A 34 -11.86 -9.93 16.20
N LEU A 35 -11.07 -9.77 15.14
CA LEU A 35 -10.03 -8.74 15.04
C LEU A 35 -10.62 -7.33 15.06
N LEU A 36 -11.77 -7.11 14.39
CA LEU A 36 -12.45 -5.81 14.38
C LEU A 36 -12.71 -5.26 15.79
N LYS A 37 -13.06 -6.13 16.75
CA LYS A 37 -13.26 -5.73 18.16
C LYS A 37 -12.03 -5.13 18.82
N HIS A 38 -10.83 -5.46 18.32
CA HIS A 38 -9.56 -4.90 18.78
C HIS A 38 -9.22 -3.65 17.97
N VAL A 39 -9.44 -3.67 16.66
CA VAL A 39 -9.17 -2.54 15.75
C VAL A 39 -10.02 -1.31 16.08
N ASP A 40 -11.28 -1.50 16.47
CA ASP A 40 -12.17 -0.39 16.84
C ASP A 40 -11.84 0.20 18.22
N LYS A 41 -11.24 -0.60 19.11
CA LYS A 41 -10.93 -0.22 20.51
C LYS A 41 -9.50 0.26 20.70
N SER A 42 -8.61 -0.14 19.82
CA SER A 42 -7.19 0.17 19.87
C SER A 42 -6.72 0.41 18.45
N ASP A 43 -5.99 1.50 18.23
CA ASP A 43 -5.36 1.82 16.95
C ASP A 43 -4.13 0.91 16.70
N VAL A 44 -4.20 -0.37 17.08
CA VAL A 44 -3.12 -1.36 17.05
C VAL A 44 -2.59 -1.60 15.63
N LEU A 45 -3.44 -1.48 14.61
CA LEU A 45 -3.00 -1.59 13.22
C LEU A 45 -2.23 -0.34 12.77
N ILE A 46 -2.57 0.84 13.29
CA ILE A 46 -1.80 2.06 13.05
C ILE A 46 -0.46 1.99 13.75
N GLU A 47 -0.43 1.54 15.00
CA GLU A 47 0.82 1.30 15.72
C GLU A 47 1.73 0.34 14.95
N MET A 48 1.18 -0.76 14.43
CA MET A 48 1.92 -1.68 13.56
C MET A 48 2.43 -0.99 12.29
N ILE A 49 1.62 -0.16 11.62
CA ILE A 49 2.04 0.59 10.43
C ILE A 49 3.21 1.52 10.77
N ASN A 50 3.09 2.29 11.85
CA ASN A 50 4.15 3.21 12.30
C ASN A 50 5.45 2.47 12.64
N ASN A 51 5.35 1.29 13.26
CA ASN A 51 6.51 0.47 13.59
C ASN A 51 7.25 -0.03 12.34
N VAL A 52 6.53 -0.43 11.28
CA VAL A 52 7.16 -0.96 10.05
C VAL A 52 7.63 0.11 9.07
N THR A 53 7.11 1.33 9.18
CA THR A 53 7.52 2.49 8.38
C THR A 53 8.61 3.33 9.08
N SER A 54 8.89 3.05 10.35
CA SER A 54 10.00 3.67 11.10
C SER A 54 11.36 3.41 10.43
N SER A 55 12.21 4.45 10.39
CA SER A 55 13.46 4.41 9.64
C SER A 55 14.59 3.68 10.38
N PRO A 56 15.37 2.81 9.71
CA PRO A 56 15.25 2.40 8.30
C PRO A 56 14.19 1.29 8.12
N PRO A 57 13.22 1.45 7.20
CA PRO A 57 12.18 0.44 7.04
C PRO A 57 12.71 -0.80 6.31
N LEU A 58 12.32 -1.98 6.78
CA LEU A 58 12.65 -3.24 6.12
C LEU A 58 11.67 -3.51 4.96
N PRO A 59 12.14 -3.72 3.71
CA PRO A 59 11.26 -3.92 2.56
C PRO A 59 10.28 -5.07 2.71
N VAL A 60 10.68 -6.12 3.43
CA VAL A 60 9.83 -7.29 3.69
C VAL A 60 8.66 -6.94 4.62
N ASN A 61 8.90 -6.15 5.67
CA ASN A 61 7.87 -5.70 6.61
C ASN A 61 6.88 -4.77 5.91
N LEU A 62 7.37 -3.79 5.13
CA LEU A 62 6.56 -2.90 4.30
C LEU A 62 5.68 -3.69 3.34
N LEU A 63 6.26 -4.66 2.63
CA LEU A 63 5.53 -5.48 1.68
C LEU A 63 4.39 -6.23 2.36
N THR A 64 4.63 -6.86 3.51
CA THR A 64 3.59 -7.59 4.23
C THR A 64 2.56 -6.71 4.89
N SER A 65 2.95 -5.56 5.44
CA SER A 65 2.01 -4.66 6.10
C SER A 65 1.05 -4.04 5.08
N ILE A 66 1.56 -3.58 3.93
CA ILE A 66 0.71 -3.08 2.83
C ILE A 66 -0.27 -4.17 2.38
N ARG A 67 0.18 -5.43 2.27
CA ARG A 67 -0.69 -6.57 1.93
C ARG A 67 -1.72 -6.89 3.01
N ALA A 68 -1.37 -6.74 4.28
CA ALA A 68 -2.30 -6.90 5.40
C ALA A 68 -3.40 -5.84 5.36
N VAL A 69 -3.02 -4.56 5.20
CA VAL A 69 -3.97 -3.44 5.05
C VAL A 69 -4.85 -3.62 3.82
N THR A 70 -4.26 -4.01 2.68
CA THR A 70 -5.00 -4.33 1.45
C THR A 70 -6.05 -5.42 1.68
N ASN A 71 -5.76 -6.43 2.50
CA ASN A 71 -6.72 -7.48 2.80
C ASN A 71 -7.93 -6.98 3.63
N LEU A 72 -7.82 -5.87 4.36
CA LEU A 72 -8.96 -5.28 5.09
C LEU A 72 -10.09 -4.89 4.14
N PHE A 73 -9.77 -4.43 2.92
CA PHE A 73 -10.75 -4.07 1.89
C PHE A 73 -11.63 -5.24 1.42
N LYS A 74 -11.28 -6.48 1.77
CA LYS A 74 -12.10 -7.67 1.42
C LYS A 74 -13.30 -7.85 2.35
N ASN A 75 -13.33 -7.16 3.49
CA ASN A 75 -14.44 -7.23 4.44
C ASN A 75 -14.98 -5.81 4.68
N SER A 76 -16.25 -5.59 4.33
CA SER A 76 -16.91 -4.28 4.47
C SER A 76 -16.95 -3.75 5.90
N CYS A 77 -16.82 -4.63 6.90
CA CYS A 77 -16.75 -4.25 8.30
C CYS A 77 -15.56 -3.34 8.64
N TYR A 78 -14.49 -3.35 7.82
CA TYR A 78 -13.33 -2.47 8.01
C TYR A 78 -13.41 -1.15 7.25
N TYR A 79 -14.41 -0.94 6.39
CA TYR A 79 -14.50 0.29 5.58
C TYR A 79 -14.54 1.57 6.41
N PRO A 80 -15.32 1.66 7.52
CA PRO A 80 -15.31 2.86 8.36
C PRO A 80 -13.93 3.14 8.95
N TRP A 81 -13.21 2.10 9.39
CA TRP A 81 -11.86 2.23 9.93
C TRP A 81 -10.86 2.68 8.86
N LEU A 82 -10.90 2.06 7.67
CA LEU A 82 -10.04 2.43 6.54
C LEU A 82 -10.26 3.88 6.10
N GLN A 83 -11.50 4.36 6.12
CA GLN A 83 -11.83 5.77 5.83
C GLN A 83 -11.32 6.69 6.93
N LYS A 84 -11.57 6.35 8.21
CA LYS A 84 -11.11 7.13 9.37
C LYS A 84 -9.60 7.37 9.36
N HIS A 85 -8.81 6.35 9.04
CA HIS A 85 -7.35 6.41 9.07
C HIS A 85 -6.69 6.59 7.70
N ARG A 86 -7.45 6.92 6.65
CA ARG A 86 -6.94 7.02 5.28
C ARG A 86 -5.68 7.88 5.18
N SER A 87 -5.71 9.10 5.70
CA SER A 87 -4.58 10.03 5.58
C SER A 87 -3.33 9.49 6.24
N GLU A 88 -3.46 9.01 7.48
CA GLU A 88 -2.35 8.44 8.23
C GLU A 88 -1.73 7.22 7.52
N ILE A 89 -2.56 6.35 6.94
CA ILE A 89 -2.10 5.17 6.19
C ILE A 89 -1.37 5.58 4.90
N LEU A 90 -1.95 6.50 4.13
CA LEU A 90 -1.35 6.94 2.86
C LEU A 90 -0.04 7.70 3.09
N ASP A 91 0.01 8.56 4.11
CA ASP A 91 1.20 9.32 4.48
C ASP A 91 2.32 8.39 4.96
N ALA A 92 1.99 7.41 5.82
CA ALA A 92 2.98 6.45 6.33
C ALA A 92 3.62 5.60 5.23
N PHE A 93 2.84 5.21 4.21
CA PHE A 93 3.34 4.41 3.09
C PHE A 93 3.80 5.22 1.86
N SER A 94 3.69 6.56 1.88
CA SER A 94 4.03 7.43 0.74
C SER A 94 5.40 7.12 0.13
N SER A 95 6.44 6.99 0.96
CA SER A 95 7.81 6.64 0.53
C SER A 95 7.93 5.30 -0.21
N CYS A 96 6.93 4.41 -0.14
CA CYS A 96 6.93 3.14 -0.86
C CYS A 96 6.84 3.32 -2.39
N CYS A 97 6.34 4.47 -2.87
CA CYS A 97 6.36 4.81 -4.30
C CYS A 97 7.78 4.82 -4.86
N SER A 98 8.75 5.28 -4.06
CA SER A 98 10.16 5.43 -4.42
C SER A 98 11.05 4.29 -3.93
N SER A 99 10.44 3.21 -3.43
CA SER A 99 11.19 2.05 -2.95
C SER A 99 11.99 1.41 -4.09
N PRO A 100 13.25 0.99 -3.89
CA PRO A 100 13.98 0.21 -4.90
C PRO A 100 13.40 -1.20 -5.11
N ASN A 101 12.46 -1.63 -4.27
CA ASN A 101 11.81 -2.93 -4.38
C ASN A 101 10.51 -2.84 -5.19
N LYS A 102 10.52 -3.38 -6.42
CA LYS A 102 9.34 -3.40 -7.33
C LYS A 102 8.10 -4.04 -6.68
N ASN A 103 8.25 -5.02 -5.78
CA ASN A 103 7.11 -5.63 -5.09
C ASN A 103 6.45 -4.69 -4.08
N VAL A 104 7.24 -3.82 -3.43
CA VAL A 104 6.74 -2.80 -2.50
C VAL A 104 5.97 -1.74 -3.28
N GLN A 105 6.54 -1.24 -4.39
CA GLN A 105 5.87 -0.29 -5.29
C GLN A 105 4.52 -0.84 -5.79
N VAL A 106 4.50 -2.07 -6.31
CA VAL A 106 3.27 -2.71 -6.82
C VAL A 106 2.23 -2.89 -5.71
N SER A 107 2.66 -3.25 -4.51
CA SER A 107 1.73 -3.42 -3.38
C SER A 107 1.15 -2.08 -2.94
N TYR A 108 1.95 -1.01 -2.92
CA TYR A 108 1.49 0.35 -2.62
C TYR A 108 0.50 0.87 -3.67
N ALA A 109 0.80 0.68 -4.96
CA ALA A 109 -0.14 1.01 -6.04
C ALA A 109 -1.48 0.27 -5.90
N ASN A 110 -1.44 -1.00 -5.48
CA ASN A 110 -2.66 -1.77 -5.22
C ASN A 110 -3.45 -1.24 -4.00
N LEU A 111 -2.77 -0.75 -2.97
CA LEU A 111 -3.41 -0.08 -1.83
C LEU A 111 -4.15 1.20 -2.28
N ILE A 112 -3.50 2.04 -3.10
CA ILE A 112 -4.10 3.26 -3.68
C ILE A 112 -5.33 2.91 -4.53
N LEU A 113 -5.24 1.87 -5.36
CA LEU A 113 -6.36 1.41 -6.19
C LEU A 113 -7.55 0.98 -5.33
N ASN A 114 -7.32 0.21 -4.27
CA ASN A 114 -8.38 -0.22 -3.36
C ASN A 114 -9.05 0.97 -2.66
N TYR A 115 -8.27 1.99 -2.27
CA TYR A 115 -8.82 3.23 -1.75
C TYR A 115 -9.64 4.00 -2.80
N SER A 116 -9.20 4.02 -4.05
CA SER A 116 -9.96 4.63 -5.15
C SER A 116 -11.33 3.98 -5.29
N VAL A 117 -11.37 2.64 -5.28
CA VAL A 117 -12.62 1.86 -5.36
C VAL A 117 -13.50 2.12 -4.13
N LEU A 118 -12.93 2.21 -2.93
CA LEU A 118 -13.67 2.51 -1.71
C LEU A 118 -14.31 3.92 -1.72
N LEU A 119 -13.68 4.89 -2.38
CA LEU A 119 -14.10 6.29 -2.35
C LEU A 119 -14.86 6.73 -3.61
N ILE A 120 -14.95 5.91 -4.66
CA ILE A 120 -15.55 6.31 -5.95
C ILE A 120 -17.02 6.72 -5.83
N GLU A 121 -17.79 6.05 -4.98
CA GLU A 121 -19.19 6.38 -4.69
C GLU A 121 -19.37 7.25 -3.43
N SER A 122 -18.25 7.62 -2.77
CA SER A 122 -18.29 8.46 -1.59
C SER A 122 -18.43 9.94 -1.96
N LYS A 123 -19.06 10.75 -1.09
CA LYS A 123 -19.09 12.22 -1.21
C LYS A 123 -17.83 12.90 -0.65
N ASP A 124 -16.79 12.12 -0.34
CA ASP A 124 -15.56 12.59 0.25
C ASP A 124 -14.58 13.08 -0.83
N GLN A 125 -14.79 14.33 -1.27
CA GLN A 125 -13.95 14.99 -2.29
C GLN A 125 -12.49 15.12 -1.85
N GLU A 126 -12.23 15.36 -0.57
CA GLU A 126 -10.89 15.46 -0.02
C GLU A 126 -10.15 14.12 -0.14
N GLY A 127 -10.83 13.03 0.21
CA GLY A 127 -10.29 11.68 0.06
C GLY A 127 -10.03 11.28 -1.39
N GLN A 128 -10.97 11.61 -2.28
CA GLN A 128 -10.79 11.37 -3.72
C GLN A 128 -9.56 12.12 -4.25
N SER A 129 -9.39 13.39 -3.85
CA SER A 129 -8.23 14.21 -4.23
C SER A 129 -6.92 13.61 -3.71
N GLN A 130 -6.86 13.23 -2.43
CA GLN A 130 -5.67 12.64 -1.81
C GLN A 130 -5.23 11.34 -2.51
N VAL A 131 -6.19 10.46 -2.82
CA VAL A 131 -5.92 9.19 -3.52
C VAL A 131 -5.45 9.45 -4.96
N LEU A 132 -6.03 10.44 -5.65
CA LEU A 132 -5.58 10.84 -6.98
C LEU A 132 -4.15 11.39 -6.94
N SER A 133 -3.81 12.23 -5.97
CA SER A 133 -2.45 12.74 -5.81
C SER A 133 -1.44 11.61 -5.59
N ALA A 134 -1.75 10.67 -4.69
CA ALA A 134 -0.89 9.50 -4.44
C ALA A 134 -0.75 8.61 -5.68
N ALA A 135 -1.84 8.41 -6.44
CA ALA A 135 -1.83 7.65 -7.69
C ALA A 135 -0.93 8.31 -8.75
N LEU A 136 -1.02 9.64 -8.87
CA LEU A 136 -0.21 10.41 -9.81
C LEU A 136 1.27 10.35 -9.45
N GLU A 137 1.61 10.55 -8.17
CA GLU A 137 2.99 10.46 -7.68
C GLU A 137 3.59 9.08 -7.92
N ALA A 138 2.87 8.01 -7.56
CA ALA A 138 3.31 6.64 -7.81
C ALA A 138 3.47 6.34 -9.31
N GLY A 139 2.56 6.84 -10.14
CA GLY A 139 2.64 6.68 -11.60
C GLY A 139 3.84 7.42 -12.22
N LEU A 140 4.11 8.64 -11.77
CA LEU A 140 5.23 9.45 -12.24
C LEU A 140 6.57 8.79 -11.90
N TYR A 141 6.74 8.35 -10.64
CA TYR A 141 7.99 7.71 -10.21
C TYR A 141 8.30 6.44 -11.02
N ILE A 142 7.29 5.63 -11.29
CA ILE A 142 7.46 4.40 -12.07
C ILE A 142 7.83 4.72 -13.52
N ALA A 143 7.21 5.76 -14.12
CA ALA A 143 7.57 6.20 -15.46
C ALA A 143 9.02 6.75 -15.54
N GLU A 144 9.48 7.47 -14.51
CA GLU A 144 10.86 7.95 -14.41
C GLU A 144 11.87 6.81 -14.21
N ALA A 145 11.55 5.84 -13.35
CA ALA A 145 12.38 4.66 -13.14
C ALA A 145 12.52 3.81 -14.42
N GLU A 146 11.45 3.68 -15.21
CA GLU A 146 11.49 3.00 -16.51
C GLU A 146 12.30 3.82 -17.53
N ASN A 147 12.15 5.15 -17.59
CA ASN A 147 12.92 6.01 -18.50
C ASN A 147 14.43 5.98 -18.21
N LEU A 148 14.85 5.78 -16.95
CA LEU A 148 16.24 5.59 -16.57
C LEU A 148 16.78 4.19 -16.92
N GLU A 149 15.90 3.18 -17.05
CA GLU A 149 16.26 1.84 -17.56
C GLU A 149 16.28 1.77 -19.11
N VAL A 150 15.78 2.79 -19.82
CA VAL A 150 15.77 2.83 -21.30
C VAL A 150 17.02 3.50 -21.86
N ASP A 151 18.16 2.84 -21.71
CA ASP A 151 19.20 2.89 -22.75
C ASP A 151 19.27 1.52 -23.42
N SER A 152 18.73 1.48 -24.65
CA SER A 152 18.67 0.37 -25.61
C SER A 152 17.56 -0.71 -25.46
N LYS A 153 16.63 -0.63 -26.43
CA LYS A 153 15.93 -1.73 -27.14
C LYS A 153 14.57 -2.29 -26.70
N TYR A 154 13.92 -1.87 -25.60
CA TYR A 154 12.61 -2.43 -25.24
C TYR A 154 11.48 -1.40 -25.15
N GLN A 155 11.14 -0.79 -26.29
CA GLN A 155 9.83 -0.14 -26.49
C GLN A 155 8.71 -1.20 -26.59
N ALA A 156 8.42 -1.97 -25.54
CA ALA A 156 7.25 -2.85 -25.55
C ALA A 156 6.97 -3.50 -24.19
N SER A 157 6.51 -2.73 -23.21
CA SER A 157 5.36 -3.11 -22.38
C SER A 157 5.16 -2.06 -21.31
N LYS A 158 4.28 -1.08 -21.55
CA LYS A 158 3.67 -0.39 -20.41
C LYS A 158 3.04 -1.48 -19.52
N PRO A 159 3.29 -1.49 -18.20
CA PRO A 159 2.74 -2.53 -17.35
C PRO A 159 1.22 -2.55 -17.49
N ARG A 160 0.65 -3.74 -17.70
CA ARG A 160 -0.80 -3.93 -17.90
C ARG A 160 -1.65 -3.32 -16.76
N TRP A 161 -1.06 -3.18 -15.56
CA TRP A 161 -1.67 -2.51 -14.43
C TRP A 161 -1.68 -0.97 -14.55
N TYR A 162 -0.71 -0.35 -15.23
CA TYR A 162 -0.72 1.10 -15.52
C TYR A 162 -1.90 1.44 -16.42
N LEU A 163 -2.10 0.63 -17.47
CA LEU A 163 -3.29 0.72 -18.29
C LEU A 163 -4.55 0.41 -17.47
N GLN A 164 -4.58 -0.62 -16.61
CA GLN A 164 -5.79 -0.92 -15.83
C GLN A 164 -6.14 0.17 -14.81
N ILE A 165 -5.16 0.78 -14.13
CA ILE A 165 -5.36 1.89 -13.19
C ILE A 165 -5.78 3.13 -13.97
N SER A 166 -5.07 3.51 -15.04
CA SER A 166 -5.47 4.63 -15.89
C SER A 166 -6.82 4.41 -16.56
N LEU A 167 -7.18 3.20 -17.00
CA LEU A 167 -8.45 2.87 -17.66
C LEU A 167 -9.60 2.88 -16.65
N ASN A 168 -9.42 2.33 -15.45
CA ASN A 168 -10.45 2.39 -14.40
C ASN A 168 -10.64 3.82 -13.90
N PHE A 169 -9.57 4.62 -13.84
CA PHE A 169 -9.63 6.04 -13.46
C PHE A 169 -10.26 6.91 -14.57
N LEU A 170 -9.88 6.73 -15.83
CA LEU A 170 -10.48 7.41 -16.99
C LEU A 170 -11.94 7.00 -17.22
N LEU A 171 -12.29 5.71 -17.09
CA LEU A 171 -13.67 5.24 -17.24
C LEU A 171 -14.56 5.75 -16.08
N GLY A 172 -14.03 5.88 -14.86
CA GLY A 172 -14.74 6.52 -13.75
C GLY A 172 -14.95 8.03 -13.96
N THR A 173 -14.00 8.71 -14.61
CA THR A 173 -14.10 10.16 -14.89
C THR A 173 -15.04 10.46 -16.08
N VAL A 174 -15.20 9.54 -17.04
CA VAL A 174 -16.08 9.70 -18.21
C VAL A 174 -17.55 9.36 -17.92
N ILE A 175 -17.87 8.67 -16.81
CA ILE A 175 -19.27 8.42 -16.40
C ILE A 175 -19.85 9.61 -15.59
N ILE A 176 -19.03 10.59 -15.20
CA ILE A 176 -19.45 11.79 -14.46
C ILE A 176 -19.15 13.07 -15.27
N ALA A 177 -19.40 13.04 -16.58
CA ALA A 177 -19.52 14.24 -17.41
C ALA A 177 -20.78 14.16 -18.28
#